data_AF-A0A1Y2EVL9-F1
#
_entry.id   AF-A0A1Y2EVL9-F1
#
_cell.length_a   1.000
_cell.length_b   1.000
_cell.length_c   1.000
_cell.angle_alpha   90.00
_cell.angle_beta   90.00
_cell.angle_gamma   90.00
#
_symmetry.space_group_name_H-M   'P 1'
#
loop_
_entity.id
_entity.type
_entity.pdbx_description
1 polymer ?
#
loop_
_entity_poly.entity_id
_entity_poly.type
_entity_poly.pdbx_seq_one_letter_code
_entity_poly.pdbx_strand_id
1 'polypeptide(L)'
;MNGGTSGGNGGQTIIVSNQFELENALKGTNPKIIKVNGIINLNSDLTVNSNTSIIGAYKNSGFTGGGFMIKNSRNIIIQDLKFNRCLGPNKDCINAQKSTNIWVDHCEFSNDRNHGKDYYDGLIDFTHASDYITVSWNYIHDHYKASLVGHSDSNSNEDTGKLHITYHHNYFKNVGSRLPSLRFGTGHIFNNVYENIENSSVNVRMGAKALVENNIFRNANKPISTNLDSKQEGSVVQRNNDFGSTGRTNSITKTNGLTSVPYNYSTENVKNIYNSVVRSAGPQ
;
A
#
# COMPACT_ATOMS: atom_id res chain seq x y z
N MET A 1 -0.90 -10.59 -14.95
CA MET A 1 -1.27 -11.13 -13.62
C MET A 1 -0.25 -12.10 -13.00
N ASN A 2 0.93 -12.38 -13.61
CA ASN A 2 2.01 -13.21 -13.02
C ASN A 2 1.56 -14.45 -12.22
N GLY A 3 0.62 -15.24 -12.74
CA GLY A 3 0.09 -16.42 -12.05
C GLY A 3 -0.90 -16.16 -10.90
N GLY A 4 -1.19 -14.91 -10.55
CA GLY A 4 -2.17 -14.51 -9.53
C GLY A 4 -1.64 -14.54 -8.09
N THR A 5 -2.52 -14.22 -7.14
CA THR A 5 -2.24 -14.24 -5.70
C THR A 5 -3.37 -15.01 -5.02
N SER A 6 -3.07 -16.21 -4.50
CA SER A 6 -4.01 -17.07 -3.78
C SER A 6 -3.65 -17.25 -2.30
N GLY A 7 -2.53 -16.66 -1.86
CA GLY A 7 -2.04 -16.76 -0.49
C GLY A 7 -1.88 -18.22 -0.05
N GLY A 8 -2.45 -18.53 1.11
CA GLY A 8 -2.47 -19.88 1.67
C GLY A 8 -3.62 -20.79 1.27
N ASN A 9 -4.37 -20.47 0.21
CA ASN A 9 -5.47 -21.30 -0.25
C ASN A 9 -5.05 -22.77 -0.44
N GLY A 10 -5.90 -23.71 0.01
CA GLY A 10 -5.58 -25.15 0.05
C GLY A 10 -4.67 -25.58 1.20
N GLY A 11 -4.23 -24.64 2.04
CA GLY A 11 -3.40 -24.86 3.22
C GLY A 11 -4.17 -25.10 4.51
N GLN A 12 -3.43 -25.32 5.59
CA GLN A 12 -4.00 -25.40 6.94
C GLN A 12 -4.47 -24.02 7.42
N THR A 13 -5.62 -23.98 8.09
CA THR A 13 -6.08 -22.82 8.84
C THR A 13 -5.61 -22.90 10.30
N ILE A 14 -4.98 -21.84 10.78
CA ILE A 14 -4.43 -21.71 12.14
C ILE A 14 -5.01 -20.43 12.75
N ILE A 15 -5.58 -20.51 13.94
CA ILE A 15 -6.05 -19.33 14.67
C ILE A 15 -4.96 -18.92 15.66
N VAL A 16 -4.64 -17.63 15.71
CA VAL A 16 -3.61 -17.08 16.59
C VAL A 16 -4.16 -15.88 17.37
N SER A 17 -3.71 -15.72 18.60
CA SER A 17 -4.20 -14.71 19.55
C SER A 17 -3.08 -14.00 20.31
N ASN A 18 -1.84 -14.42 20.11
CA ASN A 18 -0.63 -13.81 20.68
C ASN A 18 0.56 -13.95 19.72
N GLN A 19 1.65 -13.22 20.00
CA GLN A 19 2.84 -13.20 19.15
C GLN A 19 3.48 -14.59 18.99
N PHE A 20 3.55 -15.39 20.06
CA PHE A 20 4.19 -16.71 20.01
C PHE A 20 3.46 -17.67 19.06
N GLU A 21 2.12 -17.71 19.12
CA GLU A 21 1.30 -18.48 18.18
C GLU A 21 1.52 -18.02 16.73
N LEU A 22 1.54 -16.70 16.50
CA LEU A 22 1.77 -16.11 15.20
C LEU A 22 3.14 -16.46 14.62
N GLU A 23 4.21 -16.29 15.39
CA GLU A 23 5.57 -16.63 14.98
C GLU A 23 5.69 -18.11 14.58
N ASN A 24 5.06 -19.00 15.34
CA ASN A 24 5.03 -20.42 15.01
C ASN A 24 4.26 -20.69 13.73
N ALA A 25 3.09 -20.05 13.54
CA ALA A 25 2.29 -20.20 12.34
C ALA A 25 2.99 -19.65 11.07
N LEU A 26 3.81 -18.61 11.20
CA LEU A 26 4.52 -17.98 10.07
C LEU A 26 5.69 -18.82 9.50
N LYS A 27 6.15 -19.85 10.22
CA LYS A 27 7.32 -20.68 9.81
C LYS A 27 7.04 -21.50 8.55
N GLY A 28 8.05 -21.62 7.68
CA GLY A 28 8.02 -22.45 6.46
C GLY A 28 7.19 -21.84 5.32
N THR A 29 7.13 -22.53 4.19
CA THR A 29 6.59 -21.99 2.92
C THR A 29 5.40 -22.76 2.35
N ASN A 30 4.91 -23.78 3.06
CA ASN A 30 3.69 -24.49 2.69
C ASN A 30 2.47 -23.56 2.77
N PRO A 31 1.47 -23.70 1.88
CA PRO A 31 0.24 -22.91 1.95
C PRO A 31 -0.38 -22.92 3.36
N LYS A 32 -0.74 -21.75 3.88
CA LYS A 32 -1.40 -21.63 5.19
C LYS A 32 -2.25 -20.36 5.34
N ILE A 33 -3.35 -20.49 6.08
CA ILE A 33 -4.24 -19.38 6.43
C ILE A 33 -4.11 -19.13 7.93
N ILE A 34 -3.64 -17.96 8.30
CA ILE A 34 -3.50 -17.51 9.69
C ILE A 34 -4.66 -16.56 9.98
N LYS A 35 -5.57 -17.00 10.85
CA LYS A 35 -6.69 -16.20 11.36
C LYS A 35 -6.30 -15.51 12.66
N VAL A 36 -6.25 -14.19 12.64
CA VAL A 36 -5.82 -13.37 13.79
C VAL A 36 -7.03 -13.06 14.65
N ASN A 37 -7.00 -13.42 15.92
CA ASN A 37 -8.08 -13.16 16.88
C ASN A 37 -7.67 -12.07 17.86
N GLY A 38 -8.23 -10.87 17.67
CA GLY A 38 -7.93 -9.69 18.49
C GLY A 38 -6.69 -8.93 18.02
N ILE A 39 -6.29 -7.92 18.81
CA ILE A 39 -5.08 -7.12 18.55
C ILE A 39 -3.89 -7.78 19.26
N ILE A 40 -2.92 -8.25 18.50
CA ILE A 40 -1.69 -8.85 19.01
C ILE A 40 -0.62 -7.77 19.15
N ASN A 41 -0.07 -7.61 20.36
CA ASN A 41 1.09 -6.74 20.57
C ASN A 41 2.37 -7.45 20.08
N LEU A 42 3.09 -6.82 19.16
CA LEU A 42 4.34 -7.29 18.58
C LEU A 42 5.51 -6.53 19.20
N ASN A 43 6.47 -7.28 19.74
CA ASN A 43 7.69 -6.72 20.32
C ASN A 43 8.79 -6.48 19.26
N SER A 44 8.58 -6.96 18.03
CA SER A 44 9.46 -6.75 16.88
C SER A 44 8.69 -6.95 15.57
N ASP A 45 9.31 -6.63 14.44
CA ASP A 45 8.77 -7.04 13.14
C ASP A 45 8.86 -8.56 12.97
N LEU A 46 7.86 -9.17 12.34
CA LEU A 46 7.84 -10.60 12.06
C LEU A 46 8.02 -10.90 10.58
N THR A 47 8.75 -11.97 10.27
CA THR A 47 8.97 -12.40 8.89
C THR A 47 7.77 -13.19 8.37
N VAL A 48 7.25 -12.80 7.20
CA VAL A 48 6.18 -13.51 6.50
C VAL A 48 6.76 -14.26 5.30
N ASN A 49 6.56 -15.57 5.30
CA ASN A 49 7.03 -16.48 4.25
C ASN A 49 5.98 -16.67 3.14
N SER A 50 6.42 -17.23 2.01
CA SER A 50 5.58 -17.47 0.84
C SER A 50 4.33 -18.32 1.13
N ASN A 51 3.30 -18.17 0.29
CA ASN A 51 2.04 -18.92 0.34
C ASN A 51 1.27 -18.75 1.67
N THR A 52 1.22 -17.51 2.16
CA THR A 52 0.60 -17.19 3.45
C THR A 52 -0.55 -16.22 3.25
N SER A 53 -1.71 -16.54 3.82
CA SER A 53 -2.78 -15.57 4.06
C SER A 53 -2.82 -15.23 5.53
N ILE A 54 -2.71 -13.96 5.91
CA ILE A 54 -2.93 -13.47 7.27
C ILE A 54 -4.21 -12.65 7.23
N ILE A 55 -5.25 -13.14 7.90
CA ILE A 55 -6.60 -12.59 7.79
C ILE A 55 -7.18 -12.33 9.17
N GLY A 56 -7.82 -11.19 9.39
CA GLY A 56 -8.61 -10.96 10.60
C GLY A 56 -9.67 -12.04 10.81
N ALA A 57 -9.83 -12.50 12.05
CA ALA A 57 -10.99 -13.32 12.42
C ALA A 57 -12.23 -12.45 12.63
N TYR A 58 -12.03 -11.18 12.99
CA TYR A 58 -13.05 -10.17 13.23
C TYR A 58 -12.53 -8.79 12.81
N LYS A 59 -13.44 -7.83 12.59
CA LYS A 59 -13.14 -6.41 12.32
C LYS A 59 -12.11 -5.74 13.25
N ASN A 60 -12.02 -6.19 14.50
CA ASN A 60 -11.05 -5.67 15.49
C ASN A 60 -9.84 -6.60 15.71
N SER A 61 -9.39 -7.26 14.63
CA SER A 61 -8.20 -8.10 14.64
C SER A 61 -7.02 -7.36 14.01
N GLY A 62 -5.79 -7.65 14.45
CA GLY A 62 -4.65 -6.89 13.96
C GLY A 62 -3.43 -6.92 14.87
N PHE A 63 -2.60 -5.90 14.70
CA PHE A 63 -1.28 -5.80 15.30
C PHE A 63 -1.00 -4.40 15.83
N THR A 64 -0.26 -4.35 16.92
CA THR A 64 0.34 -3.11 17.43
C THR A 64 1.79 -3.33 17.81
N GLY A 65 2.62 -2.27 17.87
CA GLY A 65 4.01 -2.33 18.33
C GLY A 65 5.04 -2.73 17.26
N GLY A 66 4.64 -3.50 16.24
CA GLY A 66 5.53 -3.96 15.16
C GLY A 66 4.77 -4.24 13.86
N GLY A 67 5.50 -4.61 12.81
CA GLY A 67 4.94 -4.91 11.50
C GLY A 67 5.43 -6.23 10.89
N PHE A 68 5.32 -6.31 9.57
CA PHE A 68 5.71 -7.48 8.81
C PHE A 68 6.85 -7.20 7.84
N MET A 69 7.86 -8.07 7.86
CA MET A 69 8.92 -8.14 6.87
C MET A 69 8.64 -9.27 5.87
N ILE A 70 8.48 -8.92 4.60
CA ILE A 70 8.22 -9.85 3.50
C ILE A 70 9.44 -9.84 2.58
N LYS A 71 10.36 -10.81 2.74
CA LYS A 71 11.63 -10.80 2.01
C LYS A 71 11.82 -12.07 1.18
N ASN A 72 12.12 -11.92 -0.11
CA ASN A 72 12.29 -13.05 -1.04
C ASN A 72 11.10 -14.02 -1.02
N SER A 73 9.89 -13.48 -0.83
CA SER A 73 8.66 -14.24 -0.68
C SER A 73 7.70 -13.99 -1.83
N ARG A 74 6.75 -14.89 -2.04
CA ARG A 74 5.70 -14.71 -3.02
C ARG A 74 4.35 -15.22 -2.55
N ASN A 75 3.30 -14.76 -3.21
CA ASN A 75 1.93 -15.27 -3.03
C ASN A 75 1.45 -15.07 -1.58
N ILE A 76 1.25 -13.80 -1.21
CA ILE A 76 0.86 -13.40 0.14
C ILE A 76 -0.43 -12.58 0.11
N ILE A 77 -1.32 -12.86 1.06
CA ILE A 77 -2.54 -12.08 1.30
C ILE A 77 -2.48 -11.54 2.74
N ILE A 78 -2.73 -10.25 2.90
CA ILE A 78 -2.90 -9.58 4.20
C ILE A 78 -4.25 -8.89 4.15
N GLN A 79 -5.21 -9.34 4.97
CA GLN A 79 -6.60 -8.91 4.83
C GLN A 79 -7.34 -8.74 6.16
N ASP A 80 -8.26 -7.77 6.25
CA ASP A 80 -9.13 -7.55 7.43
C ASP A 80 -8.36 -7.32 8.74
N LEU A 81 -7.24 -6.60 8.67
CA LEU A 81 -6.35 -6.37 9.81
C LEU A 81 -6.15 -4.89 10.10
N LYS A 82 -6.09 -4.54 11.39
CA LYS A 82 -5.64 -3.23 11.87
C LYS A 82 -4.15 -3.27 12.17
N PHE A 83 -3.41 -2.24 11.78
CA PHE A 83 -2.02 -2.03 12.14
C PHE A 83 -1.86 -0.65 12.75
N ASN A 84 -1.25 -0.57 13.93
CA ASN A 84 -0.87 0.71 14.51
C ASN A 84 0.39 0.65 15.37
N ARG A 85 1.04 1.81 15.55
CA ARG A 85 2.27 1.95 16.35
C ARG A 85 3.36 0.96 15.92
N CYS A 86 3.57 0.81 14.62
CA CYS A 86 4.56 -0.11 14.06
C CYS A 86 5.97 0.42 14.36
N LEU A 87 6.57 -0.02 15.48
CA LEU A 87 7.84 0.46 16.03
C LEU A 87 8.91 -0.63 16.07
N GLY A 88 8.69 -1.74 15.37
CA GLY A 88 9.72 -2.73 15.16
C GLY A 88 10.92 -2.18 14.39
N PRO A 89 11.97 -2.99 14.16
CA PRO A 89 13.23 -2.50 13.59
C PRO A 89 13.12 -1.69 12.29
N ASN A 90 12.17 -2.02 11.41
CA ASN A 90 11.94 -1.28 10.16
C ASN A 90 11.01 -0.07 10.34
N LYS A 91 10.19 -0.07 11.40
CA LYS A 91 9.17 0.96 11.70
C LYS A 91 8.08 1.15 10.63
N ASP A 92 7.94 0.14 9.76
CA ASP A 92 6.85 0.01 8.80
C ASP A 92 5.86 -1.04 9.30
N CYS A 93 4.58 -0.91 8.94
CA CYS A 93 3.61 -1.97 9.23
C CYS A 93 3.75 -3.14 8.24
N ILE A 94 4.07 -2.86 6.98
CA ILE A 94 4.43 -3.84 5.95
C ILE A 94 5.66 -3.32 5.21
N ASN A 95 6.76 -4.08 5.27
CA ASN A 95 7.96 -3.85 4.48
C ASN A 95 8.21 -5.07 3.59
N ALA A 96 8.07 -4.91 2.28
CA ALA A 96 8.33 -5.97 1.31
C ALA A 96 9.57 -5.67 0.47
N GLN A 97 10.42 -6.67 0.33
CA GLN A 97 11.68 -6.63 -0.43
C GLN A 97 11.82 -7.88 -1.28
N LYS A 98 12.17 -7.72 -2.56
CA LYS A 98 12.39 -8.85 -3.50
C LYS A 98 11.22 -9.84 -3.53
N SER A 99 9.99 -9.34 -3.36
CA SER A 99 8.82 -10.18 -3.14
C SER A 99 7.73 -9.91 -4.17
N THR A 100 6.97 -10.95 -4.53
CA THR A 100 6.03 -10.88 -5.66
C THR A 100 4.64 -11.38 -5.33
N ASN A 101 3.62 -10.94 -6.06
CA ASN A 101 2.25 -11.42 -5.89
C ASN A 101 1.76 -11.22 -4.45
N ILE A 102 1.63 -9.95 -4.05
CA ILE A 102 1.16 -9.55 -2.71
C ILE A 102 -0.17 -8.82 -2.85
N TRP A 103 -1.14 -9.18 -2.02
CA TRP A 103 -2.43 -8.51 -1.94
C TRP A 103 -2.67 -8.00 -0.51
N VAL A 104 -2.81 -6.68 -0.37
CA VAL A 104 -3.13 -6.01 0.90
C VAL A 104 -4.53 -5.42 0.76
N ASP A 105 -5.50 -5.97 1.49
CA ASP A 105 -6.93 -5.73 1.25
C ASP A 105 -7.73 -5.49 2.52
N HIS A 106 -8.63 -4.51 2.54
CA HIS A 106 -9.49 -4.26 3.72
C HIS A 106 -8.71 -4.13 5.05
N CYS A 107 -7.50 -3.61 5.02
CA CYS A 107 -6.74 -3.32 6.24
C CYS A 107 -6.90 -1.85 6.67
N GLU A 108 -6.69 -1.60 7.97
CA GLU A 108 -6.60 -0.26 8.53
C GLU A 108 -5.16 -0.02 8.98
N PHE A 109 -4.54 1.07 8.53
CA PHE A 109 -3.18 1.45 8.89
C PHE A 109 -3.18 2.86 9.45
N SER A 110 -2.73 3.01 10.69
CA SER A 110 -2.62 4.32 11.32
C SER A 110 -1.53 4.35 12.38
N ASN A 111 -1.00 5.55 12.63
CA ASN A 111 -0.13 5.81 13.76
C ASN A 111 -0.65 7.07 14.47
N ASP A 112 0.22 7.75 15.22
CA ASP A 112 -0.02 9.12 15.65
C ASP A 112 0.93 10.09 14.92
N ARG A 113 0.60 11.38 14.97
CA ARG A 113 1.41 12.46 14.39
C ARG A 113 2.05 13.38 15.44
N ASN A 114 2.14 12.92 16.69
CA ASN A 114 2.55 13.75 17.82
C ASN A 114 4.06 13.71 18.09
N HIS A 115 4.80 12.86 17.38
CA HIS A 115 6.24 12.62 17.60
C HIS A 115 7.12 13.09 16.42
N GLY A 116 6.53 13.78 15.44
CA GLY A 116 7.21 14.19 14.21
C GLY A 116 7.31 13.08 13.17
N LYS A 117 7.74 13.46 11.96
CA LYS A 117 7.61 12.63 10.74
C LYS A 117 8.48 11.37 10.68
N ASP A 118 9.55 11.29 11.48
CA ASP A 118 10.55 10.21 11.41
C ASP A 118 10.58 9.34 12.68
N TYR A 119 9.65 9.55 13.62
CA TYR A 119 9.48 8.66 14.77
C TYR A 119 9.02 7.27 14.30
N TYR A 120 7.96 7.24 13.50
CA TYR A 120 7.56 6.14 12.63
C TYR A 120 8.19 6.31 11.23
N ASP A 121 8.31 5.22 10.46
CA ASP A 121 8.74 5.33 9.05
C ASP A 121 7.57 5.28 8.07
N GLY A 122 7.48 4.24 7.23
CA GLY A 122 6.38 3.95 6.32
C GLY A 122 5.17 3.31 7.02
N LEU A 123 4.07 3.13 6.29
CA LEU A 123 3.05 2.14 6.66
C LEU A 123 3.19 0.90 5.79
N ILE A 124 3.26 1.08 4.46
CA ILE A 124 3.25 -0.02 3.49
C ILE A 124 4.30 0.26 2.39
N ASP A 125 5.47 -0.36 2.51
CA ASP A 125 6.60 -0.10 1.62
C ASP A 125 6.96 -1.33 0.78
N PHE A 126 7.16 -1.11 -0.53
CA PHE A 126 7.51 -2.13 -1.51
C PHE A 126 8.79 -1.73 -2.24
N THR A 127 9.87 -2.47 -2.00
CA THR A 127 11.21 -2.06 -2.43
C THR A 127 11.97 -3.25 -3.02
N HIS A 128 13.18 -3.00 -3.52
CA HIS A 128 14.10 -4.03 -3.99
C HIS A 128 13.44 -5.00 -4.99
N ALA A 129 13.03 -4.52 -6.15
CA ALA A 129 12.41 -5.31 -7.21
C ALA A 129 11.14 -6.08 -6.81
N SER A 130 10.46 -5.68 -5.72
CA SER A 130 9.14 -6.24 -5.42
C SER A 130 8.19 -5.99 -6.59
N ASP A 131 7.25 -6.90 -6.85
CA ASP A 131 6.50 -6.86 -8.11
C ASP A 131 5.11 -7.51 -8.04
N TYR A 132 4.20 -7.12 -8.92
CA TYR A 132 2.83 -7.65 -8.99
C TYR A 132 2.08 -7.52 -7.67
N ILE A 133 1.87 -6.27 -7.23
CA ILE A 133 1.26 -5.95 -5.94
C ILE A 133 -0.09 -5.26 -6.15
N THR A 134 -1.08 -5.60 -5.33
CA THR A 134 -2.36 -4.89 -5.25
C THR A 134 -2.62 -4.43 -3.82
N VAL A 135 -2.95 -3.14 -3.67
CA VAL A 135 -3.34 -2.51 -2.41
C VAL A 135 -4.76 -2.00 -2.60
N SER A 136 -5.74 -2.64 -1.97
CA SER A 136 -7.15 -2.36 -2.21
C SER A 136 -7.99 -2.20 -0.96
N TRP A 137 -9.01 -1.34 -1.01
CA TRP A 137 -9.99 -1.20 0.08
C TRP A 137 -9.38 -0.94 1.46
N ASN A 138 -8.19 -0.37 1.55
CA ASN A 138 -7.54 -0.09 2.83
C ASN A 138 -7.92 1.29 3.34
N TYR A 139 -8.09 1.44 4.66
CA TYR A 139 -8.19 2.73 5.32
C TYR A 139 -6.82 3.12 5.89
N ILE A 140 -6.20 4.15 5.32
CA ILE A 140 -4.83 4.58 5.63
C ILE A 140 -4.90 6.00 6.17
N HIS A 141 -4.64 6.19 7.46
CA HIS A 141 -4.90 7.48 8.08
C HIS A 141 -3.94 7.86 9.21
N ASP A 142 -3.91 9.16 9.51
CA ASP A 142 -3.18 9.74 10.64
C ASP A 142 -1.71 9.29 10.70
N HIS A 143 -0.96 9.58 9.63
CA HIS A 143 0.45 9.22 9.50
C HIS A 143 1.22 10.20 8.60
N TYR A 144 2.54 10.21 8.63
CA TYR A 144 3.35 11.13 7.82
C TYR A 144 3.77 10.58 6.45
N LYS A 145 4.25 9.34 6.36
CA LYS A 145 4.82 8.73 5.15
C LYS A 145 4.10 7.41 4.86
N ALA A 146 3.06 7.38 4.01
CA ALA A 146 2.23 6.16 3.93
C ALA A 146 2.87 5.01 3.16
N SER A 147 3.17 5.19 1.88
CA SER A 147 3.57 4.09 1.02
C SER A 147 4.65 4.47 0.00
N LEU A 148 5.82 3.88 0.16
CA LEU A 148 6.96 4.01 -0.74
C LEU A 148 7.05 2.80 -1.67
N VAL A 149 7.27 3.07 -2.96
CA VAL A 149 7.49 2.06 -3.99
C VAL A 149 8.82 2.39 -4.69
N GLY A 150 9.85 1.60 -4.41
CA GLY A 150 11.23 1.87 -4.81
C GLY A 150 11.93 2.86 -3.86
N HIS A 151 12.91 2.38 -3.09
CA HIS A 151 13.45 3.11 -1.93
C HIS A 151 14.45 4.21 -2.29
N SER A 152 15.22 4.07 -3.38
CA SER A 152 16.37 4.91 -3.68
C SER A 152 16.42 5.31 -5.16
N ASP A 153 16.78 6.56 -5.44
CA ASP A 153 17.02 7.07 -6.81
C ASP A 153 18.20 6.33 -7.49
N SER A 154 19.07 5.68 -6.72
CA SER A 154 20.24 4.95 -7.24
C SER A 154 20.01 3.44 -7.44
N ASN A 155 18.78 2.95 -7.23
CA ASN A 155 18.47 1.51 -7.30
C ASN A 155 17.94 1.04 -8.66
N SER A 156 18.21 1.80 -9.72
CA SER A 156 17.68 1.52 -11.06
C SER A 156 18.03 0.13 -11.58
N ASN A 157 19.21 -0.39 -11.27
CA ASN A 157 19.66 -1.72 -11.72
C ASN A 157 18.77 -2.86 -11.23
N GLU A 158 18.17 -2.70 -10.04
CA GLU A 158 17.27 -3.69 -9.45
C GLU A 158 15.80 -3.39 -9.80
N ASP A 159 15.39 -2.13 -9.70
CA ASP A 159 13.98 -1.75 -9.75
C ASP A 159 13.43 -1.52 -11.18
N THR A 160 14.29 -1.28 -12.18
CA THR A 160 13.84 -1.04 -13.55
C THR A 160 13.17 -2.27 -14.15
N GLY A 161 11.95 -2.10 -14.66
CA GLY A 161 11.15 -3.20 -15.22
C GLY A 161 10.46 -4.08 -14.15
N LYS A 162 10.43 -3.61 -12.90
CA LYS A 162 9.75 -4.22 -11.74
C LYS A 162 8.77 -3.22 -11.14
N LEU A 163 8.33 -3.45 -9.90
CA LEU A 163 7.46 -2.55 -9.14
C LEU A 163 6.15 -2.24 -9.89
N HIS A 164 5.51 -3.26 -10.47
CA HIS A 164 4.15 -3.16 -11.01
C HIS A 164 3.16 -3.21 -9.86
N ILE A 165 2.50 -2.09 -9.58
CA ILE A 165 1.61 -1.94 -8.44
C ILE A 165 0.26 -1.34 -8.83
N THR A 166 -0.78 -1.82 -8.16
CA THR A 166 -2.14 -1.31 -8.30
C THR A 166 -2.65 -0.81 -6.96
N TYR A 167 -3.16 0.42 -6.91
CA TYR A 167 -3.87 0.96 -5.75
C TYR A 167 -5.32 1.24 -6.16
N HIS A 168 -6.29 0.62 -5.49
CA HIS A 168 -7.68 0.97 -5.75
C HIS A 168 -8.62 0.95 -4.56
N HIS A 169 -9.62 1.84 -4.56
CA HIS A 169 -10.63 1.91 -3.50
C HIS A 169 -10.05 2.10 -2.09
N ASN A 170 -8.83 2.62 -1.97
CA ASN A 170 -8.25 2.96 -0.67
C ASN A 170 -8.74 4.33 -0.23
N TYR A 171 -8.90 4.50 1.09
CA TYR A 171 -9.19 5.78 1.70
C TYR A 171 -7.95 6.29 2.44
N PHE A 172 -7.32 7.34 1.91
CA PHE A 172 -6.21 8.04 2.54
C PHE A 172 -6.74 9.29 3.27
N LYS A 173 -6.59 9.37 4.59
CA LYS A 173 -7.11 10.49 5.38
C LYS A 173 -6.08 11.07 6.37
N ASN A 174 -5.94 12.40 6.41
CA ASN A 174 -5.04 13.07 7.36
C ASN A 174 -3.57 12.60 7.25
N VAL A 175 -3.09 12.40 6.03
CA VAL A 175 -1.76 11.85 5.77
C VAL A 175 -0.80 12.92 5.28
N GLY A 176 0.48 12.80 5.68
CA GLY A 176 1.54 13.70 5.25
C GLY A 176 1.86 13.62 3.76
N SER A 177 2.31 12.46 3.30
CA SER A 177 2.83 12.24 1.95
C SER A 177 2.90 10.76 1.55
N ARG A 178 3.34 10.49 0.31
CA ARG A 178 3.62 9.16 -0.27
C ARG A 178 2.35 8.30 -0.44
N LEU A 179 1.45 8.68 -1.37
CA LEU A 179 0.15 8.03 -1.55
C LEU A 179 -0.15 7.48 -2.98
N PRO A 180 0.74 6.70 -3.61
CA PRO A 180 2.09 6.30 -3.18
C PRO A 180 3.18 7.28 -3.67
N SER A 181 4.40 7.08 -3.19
CA SER A 181 5.61 7.61 -3.82
C SER A 181 6.28 6.51 -4.65
N LEU A 182 6.24 6.65 -5.98
CA LEU A 182 6.63 5.61 -6.94
C LEU A 182 7.89 5.98 -7.72
N ARG A 183 8.87 5.09 -7.72
CA ARG A 183 10.09 5.14 -8.56
C ARG A 183 10.16 3.96 -9.52
N PHE A 184 10.74 4.20 -10.70
CA PHE A 184 11.07 3.23 -11.77
C PHE A 184 9.93 2.38 -12.37
N GLY A 185 9.03 1.86 -11.54
CA GLY A 185 7.99 0.93 -11.91
C GLY A 185 6.76 1.56 -12.55
N THR A 186 5.68 0.78 -12.52
CA THR A 186 4.40 1.19 -13.09
C THR A 186 3.29 1.16 -12.04
N GLY A 187 2.49 2.22 -12.00
CA GLY A 187 1.39 2.37 -11.06
C GLY A 187 0.05 2.48 -11.77
N HIS A 188 -0.91 1.64 -11.40
CA HIS A 188 -2.31 1.87 -11.75
C HIS A 188 -3.08 2.28 -10.50
N ILE A 189 -3.52 3.53 -10.46
CA ILE A 189 -4.04 4.17 -9.26
C ILE A 189 -5.45 4.65 -9.57
N PHE A 190 -6.46 3.92 -9.11
CA PHE A 190 -7.84 4.22 -9.48
C PHE A 190 -8.88 4.08 -8.38
N ASN A 191 -9.97 4.85 -8.46
CA ASN A 191 -11.05 4.85 -7.47
C ASN A 191 -10.58 5.07 -6.01
N ASN A 192 -9.44 5.72 -5.75
CA ASN A 192 -9.03 6.02 -4.38
C ASN A 192 -9.61 7.36 -3.92
N VAL A 193 -9.77 7.52 -2.60
CA VAL A 193 -10.16 8.78 -1.97
C VAL A 193 -8.98 9.32 -1.17
N TYR A 194 -8.62 10.57 -1.43
CA TYR A 194 -7.57 11.32 -0.73
C TYR A 194 -8.21 12.51 -0.02
N GLU A 195 -8.15 12.54 1.31
CA GLU A 195 -8.79 13.56 2.13
C GLU A 195 -7.82 14.14 3.16
N ASN A 196 -7.67 15.47 3.19
CA ASN A 196 -6.79 16.18 4.14
C ASN A 196 -5.32 15.72 4.02
N ILE A 197 -4.71 15.90 2.84
CA ILE A 197 -3.33 15.51 2.59
C ILE A 197 -2.40 16.72 2.74
N GLU A 198 -1.41 16.61 3.63
CA GLU A 198 -0.60 17.74 4.07
C GLU A 198 0.41 18.22 3.02
N ASN A 199 1.18 17.33 2.39
CA ASN A 199 2.32 17.73 1.56
C ASN A 199 2.16 17.32 0.09
N SER A 200 1.85 16.04 -0.16
CA SER A 200 1.70 15.50 -1.52
C SER A 200 0.92 14.19 -1.51
N SER A 201 0.20 13.88 -2.59
CA SER A 201 -0.51 12.60 -2.73
C SER A 201 0.26 11.62 -3.61
N VAL A 202 -0.11 11.50 -4.89
CA VAL A 202 0.58 10.60 -5.85
C VAL A 202 1.86 11.28 -6.35
N ASN A 203 3.02 10.72 -6.04
CA ASN A 203 4.32 11.22 -6.52
C ASN A 203 5.00 10.17 -7.41
N VAL A 204 5.14 10.46 -8.71
CA VAL A 204 5.70 9.56 -9.72
C VAL A 204 7.03 10.12 -10.20
N ARG A 205 8.12 9.41 -9.96
CA ARG A 205 9.48 9.93 -10.19
C ARG A 205 10.45 8.87 -10.69
N MET A 206 11.68 9.27 -11.02
CA MET A 206 12.74 8.38 -11.49
C MET A 206 12.31 7.51 -12.67
N GLY A 207 11.66 8.10 -13.68
CA GLY A 207 11.22 7.39 -14.88
C GLY A 207 9.99 6.48 -14.69
N ALA A 208 9.40 6.42 -13.49
CA ALA A 208 8.16 5.69 -13.26
C ALA A 208 7.02 6.20 -14.16
N LYS A 209 6.07 5.31 -14.44
CA LYS A 209 4.89 5.62 -15.26
C LYS A 209 3.63 5.25 -14.51
N ALA A 210 2.66 6.16 -14.41
CA ALA A 210 1.38 5.84 -13.79
C ALA A 210 0.18 6.18 -14.66
N LEU A 211 -0.85 5.36 -14.52
CA LEU A 211 -2.21 5.62 -14.96
C LEU A 211 -3.03 5.96 -13.71
N VAL A 212 -3.48 7.21 -13.61
CA VAL A 212 -4.19 7.73 -12.43
C VAL A 212 -5.62 8.10 -12.83
N GLU A 213 -6.59 7.27 -12.47
CA GLU A 213 -7.96 7.41 -13.00
C GLU A 213 -9.09 7.31 -11.98
N ASN A 214 -10.12 8.13 -12.13
CA ASN A 214 -11.31 8.10 -11.27
C ASN A 214 -11.00 8.25 -9.76
N ASN A 215 -9.99 9.02 -9.37
CA ASN A 215 -9.71 9.26 -7.95
C ASN A 215 -10.41 10.55 -7.46
N ILE A 216 -10.70 10.62 -6.16
CA ILE A 216 -11.27 11.80 -5.50
C ILE A 216 -10.20 12.45 -4.61
N PHE A 217 -9.98 13.75 -4.78
CA PHE A 217 -9.07 14.54 -3.95
C PHE A 217 -9.83 15.68 -3.26
N ARG A 218 -9.84 15.66 -1.93
CA ARG A 218 -10.48 16.67 -1.08
C ARG A 218 -9.47 17.24 -0.10
N ASN A 219 -9.24 18.56 -0.14
CA ASN A 219 -8.25 19.20 0.72
C ASN A 219 -6.88 18.49 0.69
N ALA A 220 -6.42 18.12 -0.51
CA ALA A 220 -5.17 17.37 -0.68
C ALA A 220 -4.11 18.27 -1.31
N ASN A 221 -2.92 18.42 -0.73
CA ASN A 221 -1.85 19.14 -1.42
C ASN A 221 -1.20 18.27 -2.48
N LYS A 222 -0.83 18.89 -3.61
CA LYS A 222 -0.18 18.26 -4.77
C LYS A 222 -0.78 16.88 -5.10
N PRO A 223 -2.06 16.81 -5.54
CA PRO A 223 -2.75 15.54 -5.79
C PRO A 223 -1.95 14.58 -6.67
N ILE A 224 -1.32 15.10 -7.72
CA ILE A 224 -0.43 14.35 -8.60
C ILE A 224 0.82 15.20 -8.87
N SER A 225 1.99 14.59 -8.70
CA SER A 225 3.30 15.18 -9.00
C SER A 225 4.16 14.25 -9.85
N THR A 226 4.83 14.79 -10.87
CA THR A 226 5.83 14.05 -11.67
C THR A 226 7.25 14.50 -11.44
N ASN A 227 7.46 15.61 -10.74
CA ASN A 227 8.74 16.32 -10.62
C ASN A 227 9.07 16.71 -9.18
N LEU A 228 8.74 15.84 -8.23
CA LEU A 228 8.89 16.08 -6.80
C LEU A 228 9.86 15.07 -6.15
N ASP A 229 10.74 15.54 -5.28
CA ASP A 229 11.62 14.77 -4.40
C ASP A 229 12.70 13.90 -5.07
N SER A 230 12.94 14.02 -6.38
CA SER A 230 13.95 13.23 -7.11
C SER A 230 14.52 14.01 -8.30
N LYS A 231 15.71 13.59 -8.76
CA LYS A 231 16.44 14.27 -9.86
C LYS A 231 15.81 14.06 -11.24
N GLN A 232 15.15 12.92 -11.44
CA GLN A 232 14.47 12.59 -12.68
C GLN A 232 12.97 12.50 -12.45
N GLU A 233 12.22 13.09 -13.36
CA GLU A 233 10.76 13.05 -13.35
C GLU A 233 10.21 11.68 -13.72
N GLY A 234 8.99 11.40 -13.27
CA GLY A 234 8.15 10.32 -13.81
C GLY A 234 7.21 10.84 -14.90
N SER A 235 6.18 10.06 -15.21
CA SER A 235 5.14 10.44 -16.17
C SER A 235 3.78 9.89 -15.75
N VAL A 236 2.72 10.67 -15.99
CA VAL A 236 1.35 10.30 -15.61
C VAL A 236 0.40 10.51 -16.77
N VAL A 237 -0.39 9.48 -17.08
CA VAL A 237 -1.65 9.64 -17.81
C VAL A 237 -2.75 9.70 -16.76
N GLN A 238 -3.58 10.73 -16.78
CA GLN A 238 -4.68 10.89 -15.82
C GLN A 238 -6.03 10.95 -16.52
N ARG A 239 -7.07 10.36 -15.91
CA ARG A 239 -8.44 10.31 -16.48
C ARG A 239 -9.49 10.51 -15.39
N ASN A 240 -10.46 11.40 -15.63
CA ASN A 240 -11.68 11.50 -14.82
C ASN A 240 -11.46 11.58 -13.29
N ASN A 241 -10.35 12.18 -12.85
CA ASN A 241 -10.14 12.45 -11.42
C ASN A 241 -10.94 13.68 -11.00
N ASP A 242 -11.57 13.63 -9.82
CA ASP A 242 -12.18 14.79 -9.19
C ASP A 242 -11.16 15.45 -8.27
N PHE A 243 -10.64 16.60 -8.71
CA PHE A 243 -9.70 17.39 -7.93
C PHE A 243 -10.36 18.47 -7.07
N GLY A 244 -11.67 18.65 -7.12
CA GLY A 244 -12.36 19.76 -6.46
C GLY A 244 -11.58 21.09 -6.57
N SER A 245 -11.37 21.77 -5.43
CA SER A 245 -10.58 23.00 -5.33
C SER A 245 -9.06 22.77 -5.19
N THR A 246 -8.60 21.53 -5.03
CA THR A 246 -7.18 21.22 -4.81
C THR A 246 -6.36 21.20 -6.11
N GLY A 247 -7.00 20.98 -7.26
CA GLY A 247 -6.32 20.77 -8.55
C GLY A 247 -5.29 21.83 -8.94
N ARG A 248 -5.40 23.05 -8.41
CA ARG A 248 -4.41 24.14 -8.59
C ARG A 248 -3.00 23.82 -8.08
N THR A 249 -2.85 22.83 -7.21
CA THR A 249 -1.55 22.41 -6.65
C THR A 249 -0.94 21.19 -7.36
N ASN A 250 -1.60 20.64 -8.39
CA ASN A 250 -1.02 19.59 -9.23
C ASN A 250 0.29 20.05 -9.88
N SER A 251 1.23 19.12 -10.03
CA SER A 251 2.52 19.34 -10.66
C SER A 251 2.84 18.22 -11.65
N ILE A 252 2.07 18.18 -12.75
CA ILE A 252 2.20 17.18 -13.82
C ILE A 252 2.92 17.83 -14.99
N THR A 253 4.22 17.57 -15.11
CA THR A 253 5.08 18.09 -16.19
C THR A 253 5.21 17.12 -17.37
N LYS A 254 4.92 15.83 -17.17
CA LYS A 254 5.00 14.79 -18.20
C LYS A 254 3.73 13.96 -18.26
N THR A 255 3.03 14.04 -19.39
CA THR A 255 1.74 13.39 -19.64
C THR A 255 1.84 12.15 -20.54
N ASN A 256 3.03 11.85 -21.06
CA ASN A 256 3.32 10.68 -21.87
C ASN A 256 3.72 9.49 -20.98
N GLY A 257 2.78 8.60 -20.66
CA GLY A 257 3.01 7.53 -19.69
C GLY A 257 2.27 6.23 -19.99
N LEU A 258 1.82 5.55 -18.93
CA LEU A 258 1.07 4.30 -18.98
C LEU A 258 -0.37 4.58 -19.44
N THR A 259 -0.77 4.12 -20.62
CA THR A 259 -2.13 4.37 -21.18
C THR A 259 -3.09 3.19 -21.00
N SER A 260 -2.59 2.00 -20.70
CA SER A 260 -3.38 0.80 -20.49
C SER A 260 -2.66 -0.16 -19.54
N VAL A 261 -3.39 -1.10 -18.98
CA VAL A 261 -2.90 -2.16 -18.11
C VAL A 261 -3.24 -3.53 -18.70
N PRO A 262 -2.42 -4.57 -18.46
CA PRO A 262 -2.57 -5.88 -19.12
C PRO A 262 -3.62 -6.78 -18.44
N TYR A 263 -4.61 -6.19 -17.76
CA TYR A 263 -5.65 -6.90 -17.04
C TYR A 263 -6.98 -6.15 -17.15
N ASN A 264 -8.08 -6.90 -17.04
CA ASN A 264 -9.41 -6.33 -17.03
C ASN A 264 -9.70 -5.68 -15.68
N TYR A 265 -10.36 -4.53 -15.70
CA TYR A 265 -10.83 -3.82 -14.52
C TYR A 265 -12.02 -2.95 -14.91
N SER A 266 -12.74 -2.47 -13.91
CA SER A 266 -13.81 -1.48 -14.06
C SER A 266 -13.56 -0.34 -13.10
N THR A 267 -13.79 0.88 -13.55
CA THR A 267 -13.88 2.05 -12.67
C THR A 267 -15.32 2.30 -12.25
N GLU A 268 -15.49 2.88 -11.06
CA GLU A 268 -16.79 3.31 -10.59
C GLU A 268 -17.12 4.66 -11.22
N ASN A 269 -18.40 5.02 -11.25
CA ASN A 269 -18.78 6.40 -11.54
C ASN A 269 -18.15 7.31 -10.47
N VAL A 270 -17.36 8.30 -10.90
CA VAL A 270 -16.62 9.20 -10.01
C VAL A 270 -17.49 9.82 -8.90
N LYS A 271 -18.78 10.08 -9.18
CA LYS A 271 -19.72 10.63 -8.20
C LYS A 271 -20.02 9.70 -7.01
N ASN A 272 -19.85 8.39 -7.18
CA ASN A 272 -20.14 7.38 -6.16
C ASN A 272 -18.93 7.03 -5.30
N ILE A 273 -17.72 7.25 -5.83
CA ILE A 273 -16.46 6.75 -5.27
C ILE A 273 -16.25 7.21 -3.83
N TYR A 274 -16.54 8.49 -3.52
CA TYR A 274 -16.38 8.97 -2.15
C TYR A 274 -17.23 8.14 -1.17
N ASN A 275 -18.51 7.92 -1.47
CA ASN A 275 -19.41 7.20 -0.58
C ASN A 275 -19.13 5.71 -0.54
N SER A 276 -18.77 5.09 -1.67
CA SER A 276 -18.44 3.65 -1.71
C SER A 276 -17.17 3.37 -0.91
N VAL A 277 -16.11 4.13 -1.17
CA VAL A 277 -14.79 3.95 -0.55
C VAL A 277 -14.80 4.28 0.94
N VAL A 278 -15.34 5.44 1.33
CA VAL A 278 -15.33 5.84 2.76
C VAL A 278 -16.16 4.88 3.62
N ARG A 279 -17.20 4.26 3.06
CA ARG A 279 -18.03 3.29 3.78
C ARG A 279 -17.36 1.92 3.91
N SER A 280 -16.60 1.50 2.90
CA SER A 280 -16.16 0.11 2.76
C SER A 280 -14.66 -0.09 2.92
N ALA A 281 -13.84 0.96 2.94
CA ALA A 281 -12.41 0.83 3.20
C ALA A 281 -12.13 0.46 4.67
N GLY A 282 -11.17 -0.44 4.88
CA GLY A 282 -10.77 -0.99 6.18
C GLY A 282 -11.45 -2.32 6.52
N PRO A 283 -11.16 -2.90 7.70
CA PRO A 283 -11.62 -4.24 8.06
C PRO A 283 -13.14 -4.35 8.11
N GLN A 284 -13.65 -5.48 7.62
CA GLN A 284 -15.08 -5.80 7.59
C GLN A 284 -15.55 -6.61 8.80
#